data_AF-A0A972GFM0-F1
#
_entry.id   AF-A0A972GFM0-F1
#
_cell.length_a   1.000
_cell.length_b   1.000
_cell.length_c   1.000
_cell.angle_alpha   90.00
_cell.angle_beta   90.00
_cell.angle_gamma   90.00
#
_symmetry.space_group_name_H-M   'P 1'
#
loop_
_entity.id
_entity.type
_entity.pdbx_description
1 polymer ?
#
loop_
_entity_poly.entity_id
_entity_poly.type
_entity_poly.pdbx_seq_one_letter_code
_entity_poly.pdbx_strand_id
1 'polypeptide(L)'
;MISRHSMLAARYILIAVAISAVTILAYNSITLRRILVSYSPIAWVTGNSTAGNVTEYFEEIPMVSFAEAQQHVSFAIPLPSHLPDSMELKGARVRHNDDSVSVVYGPTTPQSGFGMGFSVQPGTGIGGSQYVFPEHAKQETTVNGNPAVCVEGAWSPLNQWQPNSDAIHLGWSDGTLSYHLGGSGLQLDCDEAVKIAESIS
;
A
#
# COMPACT_ATOMS: atom_id res chain seq x y z
N MET A 1 65.82 -12.37 -2.07
CA MET A 1 65.75 -11.63 -0.79
C MET A 1 64.65 -10.58 -0.94
N ILE A 2 63.45 -10.81 -0.42
CA ILE A 2 62.34 -9.86 -0.53
C ILE A 2 62.59 -8.75 0.48
N SER A 3 62.70 -7.50 0.01
CA SER A 3 62.96 -6.34 0.85
C SER A 3 61.87 -6.17 1.91
N ARG A 4 62.26 -5.82 3.15
CA ARG A 4 61.33 -5.54 4.25
C ARG A 4 60.29 -4.46 3.87
N HIS A 5 60.62 -3.57 2.94
CA HIS A 5 59.68 -2.57 2.44
C HIS A 5 58.57 -3.17 1.57
N SER A 6 58.85 -4.23 0.81
CA SER A 6 57.85 -4.92 -0.03
C SER A 6 56.83 -5.69 0.83
N MET A 7 57.24 -6.21 1.99
CA MET A 7 56.32 -6.86 2.93
C MET A 7 55.40 -5.88 3.65
N LEU A 8 55.86 -4.65 3.92
CA LEU A 8 55.01 -3.62 4.53
C LEU A 8 53.94 -3.12 3.55
N ALA A 9 54.31 -2.87 2.29
CA ALA A 9 53.35 -2.43 1.26
C ALA A 9 52.23 -3.46 1.04
N ALA A 10 52.57 -4.76 0.99
CA ALA A 10 51.58 -5.83 0.83
C ALA A 10 50.59 -5.91 2.00
N ARG A 11 51.03 -5.63 3.24
CA ARG A 11 50.16 -5.62 4.42
C ARG A 11 49.17 -4.45 4.40
N TYR A 12 49.59 -3.26 3.96
CA TYR A 12 48.69 -2.11 3.86
C TYR A 12 47.59 -2.30 2.80
N ILE A 13 47.91 -2.93 1.67
CA ILE A 13 46.92 -3.22 0.62
C ILE A 13 45.86 -4.21 1.11
N LEU A 14 46.26 -5.28 1.81
CA LEU A 14 45.31 -6.25 2.36
C LEU A 14 44.36 -5.64 3.41
N ILE A 15 44.87 -4.74 4.25
CA ILE A 15 44.05 -4.04 5.26
C ILE A 15 43.05 -3.10 4.58
N ALA A 16 43.46 -2.34 3.56
CA ALA A 16 42.57 -1.44 2.84
C ALA A 16 41.44 -2.18 2.09
N VAL A 17 41.75 -3.34 1.49
CA VAL A 17 40.75 -4.19 0.82
C VAL A 17 39.77 -4.78 1.83
N ALA A 18 40.24 -5.25 2.99
CA ALA A 18 39.38 -5.80 4.03
C ALA A 18 38.43 -4.74 4.62
N ILE A 19 38.91 -3.53 4.88
CA ILE A 19 38.07 -2.41 5.37
C ILE A 19 36.99 -2.07 4.32
N SER A 20 37.37 -1.99 3.03
CA SER A 20 36.45 -1.68 1.94
C SER A 20 35.33 -2.73 1.81
N ALA A 21 35.67 -4.02 1.91
CA ALA A 21 34.70 -5.12 1.85
C ALA A 21 33.72 -5.10 3.04
N VAL A 22 34.20 -4.79 4.25
CA VAL A 22 33.36 -4.67 5.45
C VAL A 22 32.42 -3.47 5.34
N THR A 23 32.87 -2.34 4.79
CA THR A 23 31.98 -1.18 4.54
C THR A 23 30.92 -1.46 3.49
N ILE A 24 31.23 -2.19 2.40
CA ILE A 24 30.25 -2.55 1.38
C ILE A 24 29.17 -3.50 1.93
N LEU A 25 29.56 -4.48 2.75
CA LEU A 25 28.62 -5.40 3.40
C LEU A 25 27.79 -4.71 4.50
N ALA A 26 28.38 -3.79 5.27
CA ALA A 26 27.66 -2.99 6.26
C ALA A 26 26.66 -2.03 5.60
N TYR A 27 27.02 -1.41 4.48
CA TYR A 27 26.11 -0.55 3.73
C TYR A 27 24.92 -1.34 3.17
N ASN A 28 25.16 -2.52 2.58
CA ASN A 28 24.08 -3.36 2.06
C ASN A 28 23.14 -3.92 3.14
N SER A 29 23.65 -4.19 4.35
CA SER A 29 22.82 -4.69 5.47
C SER A 29 21.97 -3.61 6.13
N ILE A 30 22.41 -2.34 6.11
CA ILE A 30 21.58 -1.20 6.54
C ILE A 30 20.47 -0.92 5.52
N THR A 31 20.74 -1.10 4.23
CA THR A 31 19.71 -0.99 3.18
C THR A 31 18.66 -2.10 3.29
N LEU A 32 19.06 -3.33 3.62
CA LEU A 32 18.13 -4.46 3.74
C LEU A 32 17.31 -4.45 5.04
N ARG A 33 17.81 -3.89 6.15
CA ARG A 33 17.05 -3.80 7.42
C ARG A 33 16.03 -2.67 7.47
N ARG A 34 16.06 -1.72 6.52
CA ARG A 34 15.04 -0.67 6.40
C ARG A 34 13.86 -1.04 5.49
N ILE A 35 13.87 -2.22 4.88
CA ILE A 35 12.73 -2.83 4.17
C ILE A 35 11.95 -3.75 5.13
N LEU A 36 11.95 -3.43 6.42
CA LEU A 36 10.90 -3.84 7.34
C LEU A 36 10.06 -2.59 7.64
N VAL A 37 9.57 -1.96 6.56
CA VAL A 37 8.39 -1.11 6.69
C VAL A 37 7.30 -2.06 7.15
N SER A 38 6.78 -1.82 8.34
CA SER A 38 5.52 -2.36 8.82
C SER A 38 4.43 -1.93 7.84
N TYR A 39 4.33 -2.66 6.73
CA TYR A 39 3.16 -2.71 5.87
C TYR A 39 2.10 -3.45 6.68
N SER A 40 1.50 -2.74 7.64
CA SER A 40 0.13 -3.07 8.00
C SER A 40 -0.65 -2.96 6.70
N PRO A 41 -1.24 -4.04 6.17
CA PRO A 41 -1.84 -4.02 4.84
C PRO A 41 -2.97 -2.98 4.68
N ILE A 42 -3.38 -2.32 5.78
CA ILE A 42 -4.37 -1.24 5.81
C ILE A 42 -4.08 -0.25 6.96
N ALA A 43 -2.81 0.12 7.20
CA ALA A 43 -2.53 1.37 7.92
C ALA A 43 -1.97 2.36 6.90
N TRP A 44 -2.87 2.93 6.12
CA TRP A 44 -2.53 3.96 5.16
C TRP A 44 -2.11 5.20 5.95
N VAL A 45 -0.81 5.45 6.06
CA VAL A 45 -0.25 6.59 6.80
C VAL A 45 -0.63 7.87 6.04
N THR A 46 -1.72 8.50 6.45
CA THR A 46 -1.97 9.91 6.18
C THR A 46 -1.10 10.71 7.14
N GLY A 47 -0.30 11.64 6.63
CA GLY A 47 0.33 12.61 7.53
C GLY A 47 1.64 13.19 7.03
N ASN A 48 1.51 14.39 6.48
CA ASN A 48 2.53 15.42 6.50
C ASN A 48 2.88 15.75 7.97
N SER A 49 3.61 14.86 8.66
CA SER A 49 4.04 15.09 10.04
C SER A 49 5.23 16.03 10.03
N THR A 50 4.95 17.33 10.13
CA THR A 50 5.93 18.29 10.64
C THR A 50 6.53 17.70 11.91
N ALA A 51 7.86 17.55 11.97
CA ALA A 51 8.63 16.77 12.94
C ALA A 51 8.50 17.22 14.41
N GLY A 52 7.29 17.18 14.96
CA GLY A 52 7.01 17.14 16.39
C GLY A 52 6.72 15.71 16.78
N ASN A 53 7.25 15.28 17.93
CA ASN A 53 7.03 13.95 18.51
C ASN A 53 5.55 13.74 18.92
N VAL A 54 4.63 13.69 17.97
CA VAL A 54 3.28 13.16 18.21
C VAL A 54 3.36 11.67 17.96
N THR A 55 3.50 10.90 19.04
CA THR A 55 3.23 9.47 18.99
C THR A 55 1.73 9.31 18.85
N GLU A 56 1.23 9.43 17.64
CA GLU A 56 -0.16 9.13 17.32
C GLU A 56 -0.31 7.61 17.43
N TYR A 57 -0.97 7.16 18.51
CA TYR A 57 -1.32 5.76 18.68
C TYR A 57 -2.43 5.45 17.70
N PHE A 58 -2.08 4.90 16.55
CA PHE A 58 -3.06 4.32 15.63
C PHE A 58 -3.69 3.11 16.33
N GLU A 59 -4.94 3.26 16.75
CA GLU A 59 -5.73 2.13 17.23
C GLU A 59 -5.87 1.12 16.09
N GLU A 60 -5.35 -0.08 16.29
CA GLU A 60 -5.45 -1.14 15.29
C GLU A 60 -6.91 -1.61 15.23
N ILE A 61 -7.62 -1.24 14.16
CA ILE A 61 -9.00 -1.69 13.94
C ILE A 61 -8.98 -3.21 13.73
N PRO A 62 -9.60 -4.03 14.59
CA PRO A 62 -9.55 -5.48 14.47
C PRO A 62 -10.14 -5.95 13.14
N MET A 63 -9.58 -7.03 12.59
CA MET A 63 -10.16 -7.72 11.45
C MET A 63 -11.26 -8.67 11.95
N VAL A 64 -12.45 -8.54 11.38
CA VAL A 64 -13.62 -9.34 11.68
C VAL A 64 -14.03 -10.15 10.43
N SER A 65 -14.93 -11.11 10.63
CA SER A 65 -15.53 -11.82 9.50
C SER A 65 -16.42 -10.89 8.68
N PHE A 66 -16.67 -11.22 7.40
CA PHE A 66 -17.58 -10.44 6.56
C PHE A 66 -19.01 -10.39 7.14
N ALA A 67 -19.52 -11.53 7.63
CA ALA A 67 -20.86 -11.63 8.21
C ALA A 67 -21.00 -10.76 9.47
N GLU A 68 -19.95 -10.68 10.28
CA GLU A 68 -19.89 -9.79 11.45
C GLU A 68 -19.84 -8.33 11.01
N ALA A 69 -18.96 -7.97 10.06
CA ALA A 69 -18.89 -6.60 9.54
C ALA A 69 -20.24 -6.10 9.01
N GLN A 70 -20.99 -6.95 8.31
CA GLN A 70 -22.33 -6.63 7.80
C GLN A 70 -23.34 -6.29 8.90
N GLN A 71 -23.15 -6.77 10.13
CA GLN A 71 -24.02 -6.44 11.27
C GLN A 71 -23.72 -5.06 11.88
N HIS A 72 -22.56 -4.49 11.58
CA HIS A 72 -22.12 -3.22 12.14
C HIS A 72 -22.41 -2.02 11.24
N VAL A 73 -22.81 -2.24 9.98
CA VAL A 73 -23.05 -1.17 9.02
C VAL A 73 -24.50 -1.09 8.57
N SER A 74 -24.94 0.11 8.17
CA SER A 74 -26.34 0.36 7.79
C SER A 74 -26.68 0.03 6.33
N PHE A 75 -25.70 -0.37 5.53
CA PHE A 75 -25.82 -0.70 4.11
C PHE A 75 -25.33 -2.12 3.81
N ALA A 76 -25.74 -2.68 2.67
CA ALA A 76 -25.18 -3.95 2.19
C ALA A 76 -23.73 -3.73 1.74
N ILE A 77 -22.79 -4.51 2.28
CA ILE A 77 -21.38 -4.44 1.89
C ILE A 77 -21.25 -5.17 0.57
N PRO A 78 -20.98 -4.47 -0.55
CA PRO A 78 -20.94 -5.13 -1.84
C PRO A 78 -19.58 -5.84 -2.00
N LEU A 79 -19.55 -6.90 -2.80
CA LEU A 79 -18.34 -7.68 -3.04
C LEU A 79 -18.06 -7.80 -4.55
N PRO A 80 -16.80 -7.68 -4.98
CA PRO A 80 -16.41 -7.98 -6.35
C PRO A 80 -16.62 -9.47 -6.63
N SER A 81 -17.28 -9.77 -7.73
CA SER A 81 -17.40 -11.12 -8.27
C SER A 81 -16.18 -11.55 -9.09
N HIS A 82 -15.33 -10.59 -9.48
CA HIS A 82 -14.08 -10.82 -10.19
C HIS A 82 -12.89 -10.36 -9.34
N LEU A 83 -11.94 -11.26 -9.12
CA LEU A 83 -10.67 -11.01 -8.44
C LEU A 83 -9.55 -11.68 -9.25
N PRO A 84 -8.30 -11.21 -9.13
CA PRO A 84 -7.16 -11.98 -9.62
C PRO A 84 -7.12 -13.36 -8.96
N ASP A 85 -6.82 -14.41 -9.73
CA ASP A 85 -6.82 -15.82 -9.27
C ASP A 85 -5.94 -16.07 -8.02
N SER A 86 -4.95 -15.20 -7.80
CA SER A 86 -4.05 -15.26 -6.65
C SER A 86 -4.64 -14.68 -5.36
N MET A 87 -5.85 -14.12 -5.37
CA MET A 87 -6.44 -13.42 -4.24
C MET A 87 -7.65 -14.13 -3.64
N GLU A 88 -7.80 -13.97 -2.32
CA GLU A 88 -8.99 -14.41 -1.58
C GLU A 88 -9.37 -13.40 -0.50
N LEU A 89 -10.64 -13.43 -0.10
CA LEU A 89 -11.16 -12.63 1.00
C LEU A 89 -10.53 -13.07 2.32
N LYS A 90 -9.91 -12.12 3.03
CA LYS A 90 -9.29 -12.36 4.35
C LYS A 90 -10.19 -11.93 5.50
N GLY A 91 -11.06 -10.94 5.27
CA GLY A 91 -11.98 -10.43 6.28
C GLY A 91 -12.36 -8.98 5.98
N ALA A 92 -12.85 -8.29 7.00
CA ALA A 92 -13.21 -6.89 6.93
C ALA A 92 -12.74 -6.14 8.18
N ARG A 93 -12.60 -4.82 8.08
CA ARG A 93 -12.36 -3.91 9.20
C ARG A 93 -13.48 -2.88 9.22
N VAL A 94 -14.12 -2.68 10.37
CA VAL A 94 -15.22 -1.73 10.52
C VAL A 94 -14.75 -0.55 11.36
N ARG A 95 -14.96 0.66 10.84
CA ARG A 95 -14.74 1.88 11.59
C ARG A 95 -16.08 2.48 11.99
N HIS A 96 -16.31 2.54 13.29
CA HIS A 96 -17.64 2.84 13.85
C HIS A 96 -18.03 4.32 13.78
N ASN A 97 -17.07 5.24 13.65
CA ASN A 97 -17.35 6.67 13.69
C ASN A 97 -17.91 7.24 12.38
N ASP A 98 -17.61 6.60 11.25
CA ASP A 98 -18.00 7.04 9.90
C ASP A 98 -18.83 5.99 9.13
N ASP A 99 -19.27 4.92 9.83
CA ASP A 99 -19.96 3.77 9.23
C ASP A 99 -19.20 3.20 8.02
N SER A 100 -17.86 3.23 8.06
CA SER A 100 -17.03 2.73 6.97
C SER A 100 -16.60 1.29 7.20
N VAL A 101 -16.52 0.53 6.11
CA VAL A 101 -15.96 -0.82 6.13
C VAL A 101 -14.91 -0.96 5.04
N SER A 102 -13.80 -1.59 5.40
CA SER A 102 -12.74 -1.99 4.49
C SER A 102 -12.70 -3.51 4.40
N VAL A 103 -13.08 -4.05 3.25
CA VAL A 103 -12.92 -5.46 2.90
C VAL A 103 -11.48 -5.70 2.48
N VAL A 104 -10.87 -6.77 3.00
CA VAL A 104 -9.45 -7.08 2.84
C VAL A 104 -9.29 -8.33 1.99
N TYR A 105 -8.56 -8.20 0.88
CA TYR A 105 -8.13 -9.30 0.05
C TYR A 105 -6.62 -9.48 0.17
N GLY A 106 -6.19 -10.72 0.22
CA GLY A 106 -4.78 -11.07 0.30
C GLY A 106 -4.48 -12.31 -0.53
N PRO A 107 -3.20 -12.65 -0.70
CA PRO A 107 -2.82 -13.75 -1.55
C PRO A 107 -3.29 -15.09 -0.96
N THR A 108 -3.66 -16.03 -1.82
CA THR A 108 -4.03 -17.42 -1.45
C THR A 108 -2.85 -18.18 -0.83
N THR A 109 -1.64 -17.84 -1.23
CA THR A 109 -0.39 -18.29 -0.61
C THR A 109 0.23 -17.16 0.20
N PRO A 110 0.70 -17.41 1.44
CA PRO A 110 1.29 -16.35 2.27
C PRO A 110 2.47 -15.66 1.57
N GLN A 111 2.29 -14.40 1.19
CA GLN A 111 3.31 -13.55 0.61
C GLN A 111 3.21 -12.16 1.26
N SER A 112 4.31 -11.72 1.86
CA SER A 112 4.35 -10.43 2.58
C SER A 112 4.33 -9.25 1.61
N GLY A 113 3.53 -8.23 1.90
CA GLY A 113 3.52 -6.96 1.15
C GLY A 113 2.57 -6.92 -0.05
N PHE A 114 1.72 -7.93 -0.21
CA PHE A 114 0.76 -8.06 -1.31
C PHE A 114 -0.66 -8.01 -0.74
N GLY A 115 -1.52 -7.17 -1.31
CA GLY A 115 -2.89 -7.08 -0.83
C GLY A 115 -3.70 -6.04 -1.59
N MET A 116 -5.02 -6.18 -1.47
CA MET A 116 -6.00 -5.25 -2.01
C MET A 116 -7.04 -4.96 -0.93
N GLY A 117 -7.38 -3.69 -0.76
CA GLY A 117 -8.44 -3.24 0.11
C GLY A 117 -9.55 -2.60 -0.72
N PHE A 118 -10.79 -2.94 -0.39
CA PHE A 118 -11.97 -2.28 -0.92
C PHE A 118 -12.71 -1.61 0.24
N SER A 119 -12.82 -0.29 0.21
CA SER A 119 -13.50 0.48 1.24
C SER A 119 -14.78 1.08 0.70
N VAL A 120 -15.83 1.03 1.53
CA VAL A 120 -17.13 1.62 1.25
C VAL A 120 -17.58 2.40 2.49
N GLN A 121 -18.16 3.57 2.24
CA GLN A 121 -18.70 4.46 3.27
C GLN A 121 -19.87 5.26 2.71
N PRO A 122 -20.81 5.72 3.55
CA PRO A 122 -21.84 6.66 3.12
C PRO A 122 -21.24 7.98 2.59
N GLY A 123 -21.84 8.51 1.51
CA GLY A 123 -21.48 9.82 0.96
C GLY A 123 -21.26 9.81 -0.55
N THR A 124 -21.05 11.00 -1.11
CA THR A 124 -20.98 11.23 -2.57
C THR A 124 -19.59 11.61 -3.06
N GLY A 125 -18.55 11.44 -2.24
CA GLY A 125 -17.18 11.80 -2.60
C GLY A 125 -16.58 10.78 -3.54
N ILE A 126 -16.02 11.22 -4.67
CA ILE A 126 -15.19 10.37 -5.52
C ILE A 126 -13.90 10.08 -4.74
N GLY A 127 -13.85 8.86 -4.17
CA GLY A 127 -12.76 8.41 -3.33
C GLY A 127 -12.81 8.99 -1.92
N GLY A 128 -13.26 8.20 -0.94
CA GLY A 128 -13.10 8.43 0.52
C GLY A 128 -11.63 8.59 1.00
N SER A 129 -10.73 8.78 0.06
CA SER A 129 -9.35 9.17 0.13
C SER A 129 -9.24 10.64 0.56
N GLN A 130 -8.80 10.86 1.78
CA GLN A 130 -8.21 12.14 2.22
C GLN A 130 -6.89 12.46 1.49
N TYR A 131 -6.50 11.63 0.49
CA TYR A 131 -5.22 11.73 -0.19
C TYR A 131 -5.26 12.78 -1.29
N VAL A 132 -4.20 13.59 -1.30
CA VAL A 132 -3.91 14.53 -2.39
C VAL A 132 -2.97 13.80 -3.34
N PHE A 133 -3.47 13.44 -4.51
CA PHE A 133 -2.67 12.90 -5.61
C PHE A 133 -2.20 14.02 -6.53
N PRO A 134 -1.00 13.91 -7.14
CA PRO A 134 -0.58 14.86 -8.17
C PRO A 134 -1.56 14.87 -9.35
N GLU A 135 -1.92 16.05 -9.88
CA GLU A 135 -2.89 16.14 -10.98
C GLU A 135 -2.49 15.32 -12.21
N HIS A 136 -1.18 15.25 -12.52
CA HIS A 136 -0.67 14.49 -13.65
C HIS A 136 -0.73 12.96 -13.47
N ALA A 137 -0.99 12.48 -12.25
CA ALA A 137 -1.12 11.06 -11.94
C ALA A 137 -2.58 10.60 -11.95
N LYS A 138 -3.54 11.53 -12.04
CA LYS A 138 -4.97 11.21 -12.08
C LYS A 138 -5.38 10.84 -13.50
N GLN A 139 -6.05 9.70 -13.62
CA GLN A 139 -6.73 9.25 -14.81
C GLN A 139 -8.24 9.26 -14.55
N GLU A 140 -8.96 10.10 -15.30
CA GLU A 140 -10.43 10.07 -15.29
C GLU A 140 -10.92 8.81 -15.99
N THR A 141 -11.89 8.12 -15.38
CA THR A 141 -12.50 6.90 -15.91
C THR A 141 -13.96 6.79 -15.45
N THR A 142 -14.60 5.66 -15.72
CA THR A 142 -15.95 5.36 -15.23
C THR A 142 -16.03 3.94 -14.66
N VAL A 143 -16.84 3.77 -13.61
CA VAL A 143 -17.18 2.45 -13.04
C VAL A 143 -18.70 2.30 -13.08
N ASN A 144 -19.22 1.34 -13.86
CA ASN A 144 -20.65 1.13 -14.03
C ASN A 144 -21.40 2.42 -14.44
N GLY A 145 -20.77 3.24 -15.28
CA GLY A 145 -21.29 4.53 -15.75
C GLY A 145 -21.11 5.71 -14.78
N ASN A 146 -20.60 5.49 -13.58
CA ASN A 146 -20.33 6.56 -12.62
C ASN A 146 -18.93 7.14 -12.82
N PRO A 147 -18.74 8.47 -12.71
CA PRO A 147 -17.42 9.09 -12.77
C PRO A 147 -16.48 8.51 -11.71
N ALA A 148 -15.26 8.23 -12.13
CA ALA A 148 -14.22 7.64 -11.29
C ALA A 148 -12.87 8.30 -11.55
N VAL A 149 -12.00 8.25 -10.55
CA VAL A 149 -10.60 8.68 -10.66
C VAL A 149 -9.71 7.50 -10.28
N CYS A 150 -8.84 7.14 -11.20
CA CYS A 150 -7.80 6.16 -11.01
C CYS A 150 -6.43 6.83 -10.88
N VAL A 151 -5.56 6.29 -10.04
CA VAL A 151 -4.20 6.78 -9.81
C VAL A 151 -3.25 5.60 -9.63
N GLU A 152 -2.22 5.55 -10.47
CA GLU A 152 -1.12 4.58 -10.40
C GLU A 152 0.12 5.21 -9.76
N GLY A 153 0.65 4.55 -8.74
CA GLY A 153 1.82 5.01 -8.01
C GLY A 153 1.57 5.19 -6.51
N ALA A 154 2.62 5.60 -5.79
CA ALA A 154 2.60 5.78 -4.35
C ALA A 154 3.54 6.91 -3.92
N TRP A 155 3.25 7.50 -2.77
CA TRP A 155 4.17 8.43 -2.12
C TRP A 155 5.34 7.67 -1.48
N SER A 156 6.57 8.10 -1.75
CA SER A 156 7.74 7.61 -1.03
C SER A 156 7.81 8.21 0.39
N PRO A 157 8.60 7.64 1.32
CA PRO A 157 8.86 8.24 2.64
C PRO A 157 9.47 9.65 2.59
N LEU A 158 9.99 10.08 1.44
CA LEU A 158 10.53 11.42 1.20
C LEU A 158 9.47 12.40 0.64
N ASN A 159 8.20 12.03 0.69
CA ASN A 159 7.09 12.79 0.11
C ASN A 159 7.29 13.08 -1.39
N GLN A 160 7.80 12.08 -2.12
CA GLN A 160 7.96 12.15 -3.57
C GLN A 160 7.07 11.10 -4.23
N TRP A 161 6.25 11.52 -5.16
CA TRP A 161 5.42 10.61 -5.96
C TRP A 161 6.30 9.64 -6.75
N GLN A 162 5.99 8.34 -6.68
CA GLN A 162 6.65 7.28 -7.42
C GLN A 162 5.67 6.70 -8.44
N PRO A 163 5.66 7.18 -9.70
CA PRO A 163 4.69 6.73 -10.70
C PRO A 163 4.89 5.26 -11.10
N ASN A 164 6.07 4.68 -10.87
CA ASN A 164 6.38 3.30 -11.22
C ASN A 164 6.28 2.32 -10.04
N SER A 165 5.73 2.75 -8.89
CA SER A 165 5.48 1.80 -7.81
C SER A 165 4.26 0.95 -8.16
N ASP A 166 4.33 -0.34 -7.84
CA ASP A 166 3.21 -1.27 -7.95
C ASP A 166 2.16 -0.97 -6.87
N ALA A 167 1.38 0.08 -7.11
CA ALA A 167 0.31 0.57 -6.26
C ALA A 167 -0.77 1.22 -7.12
N ILE A 168 -2.03 0.93 -6.80
CA ILE A 168 -3.20 1.43 -7.52
C ILE A 168 -4.21 2.00 -6.52
N HIS A 169 -4.86 3.09 -6.93
CA HIS A 169 -5.99 3.69 -6.23
C HIS A 169 -7.09 3.98 -7.23
N LEU A 170 -8.31 3.54 -6.95
CA LEU A 170 -9.49 3.83 -7.76
C LEU A 170 -10.63 4.27 -6.83
N GLY A 171 -11.10 5.50 -7.01
CA GLY A 171 -12.21 6.08 -6.26
C GLY A 171 -13.39 6.40 -7.14
N TRP A 172 -14.61 6.09 -6.69
CA TRP A 172 -15.86 6.44 -7.36
C TRP A 172 -17.00 6.56 -6.35
N SER A 173 -18.18 6.98 -6.82
CA SER A 173 -19.41 7.02 -6.01
C SER A 173 -20.61 6.72 -6.90
N ASP A 174 -21.66 6.11 -6.33
CA ASP A 174 -22.96 5.91 -6.99
C ASP A 174 -24.01 6.98 -6.58
N GLY A 175 -23.57 8.02 -5.88
CA GLY A 175 -24.43 9.07 -5.34
C GLY A 175 -25.02 8.78 -3.96
N THR A 176 -24.88 7.57 -3.43
CA THR A 176 -25.28 7.21 -2.06
C THR A 176 -24.07 6.76 -1.23
N LEU A 177 -23.23 5.93 -1.84
CA LEU A 177 -22.02 5.38 -1.26
C LEU A 177 -20.79 5.89 -2.02
N SER A 178 -19.71 6.06 -1.27
CA SER A 178 -18.38 6.34 -1.79
C SER A 178 -17.55 5.08 -1.67
N TYR A 179 -16.80 4.79 -2.74
CA TYR A 179 -16.03 3.58 -2.89
C TYR A 179 -14.56 3.92 -3.12
N HIS A 180 -13.68 3.08 -2.59
CA HIS A 180 -12.25 3.17 -2.85
C HIS A 180 -11.66 1.76 -2.93
N LEU A 181 -11.14 1.41 -4.09
CA LEU A 181 -10.32 0.23 -4.31
C LEU A 181 -8.85 0.67 -4.26
N GLY A 182 -8.03 -0.03 -3.49
CA GLY A 182 -6.59 0.19 -3.47
C GLY A 182 -5.84 -1.12 -3.35
N GLY A 183 -4.65 -1.20 -3.93
CA GLY A 183 -3.83 -2.41 -3.86
C GLY A 183 -2.36 -2.13 -4.10
N SER A 184 -1.51 -3.07 -3.71
CA SER A 184 -0.07 -3.00 -3.94
C SER A 184 0.55 -4.37 -4.15
N GLY A 185 1.58 -4.43 -5.00
CA GLY A 185 2.28 -5.68 -5.34
C GLY A 185 1.51 -6.55 -6.35
N LEU A 186 0.43 -6.06 -6.94
CA LEU A 186 -0.48 -6.89 -7.73
C LEU A 186 -0.29 -6.72 -9.23
N GLN A 187 0.55 -5.76 -9.64
CA GLN A 187 0.72 -5.37 -11.04
C GLN A 187 -0.62 -5.02 -11.70
N LEU A 188 -1.53 -4.41 -10.93
CA LEU A 188 -2.80 -3.92 -11.44
C LEU A 188 -2.59 -2.54 -12.05
N ASP A 189 -3.10 -2.36 -13.26
CA ASP A 189 -3.29 -1.05 -13.88
C ASP A 189 -4.72 -0.54 -13.66
N CYS A 190 -5.01 0.66 -14.17
CA CYS A 190 -6.33 1.25 -14.08
C CYS A 190 -7.44 0.44 -14.77
N ASP A 191 -7.16 -0.21 -15.90
CA ASP A 191 -8.16 -0.99 -16.63
C ASP A 191 -8.57 -2.24 -15.83
N GLU A 192 -7.59 -2.89 -15.20
CA GLU A 192 -7.79 -4.06 -14.35
C GLU A 192 -8.55 -3.68 -13.08
N ALA A 193 -8.19 -2.56 -12.45
CA ALA A 193 -8.89 -2.04 -11.29
C ALA A 193 -10.36 -1.68 -11.61
N VAL A 194 -10.63 -1.11 -12.78
CA VAL A 194 -12.01 -0.83 -13.24
C VAL A 194 -12.78 -2.12 -13.44
N LYS A 195 -12.21 -3.15 -14.07
CA LYS A 195 -12.89 -4.46 -14.23
C LYS A 195 -13.28 -5.08 -12.89
N ILE A 196 -12.39 -5.01 -11.88
CA ILE A 196 -12.69 -5.48 -10.52
C ILE A 196 -13.83 -4.65 -9.93
N ALA A 197 -13.76 -3.32 -10.04
CA ALA A 197 -14.77 -2.42 -9.50
C ALA A 197 -16.15 -2.58 -10.16
N GLU A 198 -16.20 -2.83 -11.47
CA GLU A 198 -17.45 -3.07 -12.20
C GLU A 198 -18.10 -4.41 -11.85
N SER A 199 -17.29 -5.37 -11.37
CA SER A 199 -17.78 -6.68 -10.93
C SER A 199 -18.46 -6.67 -9.55
N ILE A 200 -18.50 -5.52 -8.88
CA ILE A 200 -19.07 -5.34 -7.54
C ILE A 200 -20.60 -5.31 -7.62
N SER A 201 -21.24 -6.16 -6.82
CA SER A 201 -22.70 -6.29 -6.72
C SER A 201 -23.17 -6.45 -5.28
#